data_AF-A0A847GBM6-F1
#
_entry.id   AF-A0A847GBM6-F1
#
_cell.length_a   1.000
_cell.length_b   1.000
_cell.length_c   1.000
_cell.angle_alpha   90.00
_cell.angle_beta   90.00
_cell.angle_gamma   90.00
#
_symmetry.space_group_name_H-M   'P 1'
#
loop_
_entity.id
_entity.type
_entity.pdbx_description
1 polymer ?
#
loop_
_entity_poly.entity_id
_entity_poly.type
_entity_poly.pdbx_seq_one_letter_code
_entity_poly.pdbx_strand_id
1 'polypeptide(L)'
;GGTDLVIALHERHIVCDALLDLTGLAELKGIRLAGSTLRIGAMETFARIATNPLVLQHCPSLAEAASQVGAPQVRNRATVGGNVANAAAAGDSIPALLSLDARAVIARKTGARELSVGDVVIGLNRNCLAPDELITEFLIPVRKNRRMAFEKIGRRRALAISRINLAVSAALDQNRVEDIAVAVGAVGTTAYRVAEVEEFLIGKPLTQEVIQEAASLMDRIVAQNLKGRSTTPYKRKIAAAVLERALLRVAGEVLP
;
A
#
# COMPACT_ATOMS: atom_id res chain seq x y z
N GLY A 1 16.64 -1.55 -6.35
CA GLY A 1 15.98 -1.22 -7.63
C GLY A 1 16.64 -0.08 -8.41
N GLY A 2 16.91 1.05 -7.75
CA GLY A 2 17.55 2.23 -8.35
C GLY A 2 16.58 3.20 -9.06
N THR A 3 15.30 2.88 -9.15
CA THR A 3 14.30 3.64 -9.93
C THR A 3 13.98 5.03 -9.39
N ASP A 4 14.25 5.28 -8.10
CA ASP A 4 14.12 6.59 -7.46
C ASP A 4 15.50 7.16 -7.12
N LEU A 5 16.36 6.35 -6.49
CA LEU A 5 17.70 6.78 -6.05
C LEU A 5 18.60 7.27 -7.19
N VAL A 6 18.64 6.57 -8.33
CA VAL A 6 19.50 6.98 -9.46
C VAL A 6 19.06 8.32 -10.04
N ILE A 7 17.75 8.59 -10.07
CA ILE A 7 17.21 9.89 -10.49
C ILE A 7 17.62 10.96 -9.48
N ALA A 8 17.45 10.70 -8.18
CA ALA A 8 17.83 11.64 -7.12
C ALA A 8 19.34 11.99 -7.13
N LEU A 9 20.20 11.01 -7.44
CA LEU A 9 21.64 11.24 -7.62
C LEU A 9 21.93 12.08 -8.88
N HIS A 10 21.28 11.76 -10.00
CA HIS A 10 21.45 12.49 -11.26
C HIS A 10 21.02 13.96 -11.12
N GLU A 11 19.88 14.21 -10.46
CA GLU A 11 19.34 15.54 -10.17
C GLU A 11 20.04 16.23 -8.99
N ARG A 12 21.02 15.57 -8.34
CA ARG A 12 21.76 16.07 -7.16
C ARG A 12 20.87 16.41 -5.96
N HIS A 13 19.70 15.81 -5.86
CA HIS A 13 18.86 15.84 -4.66
C HIS A 13 19.48 15.02 -3.52
N ILE A 14 20.29 14.02 -3.85
CA ILE A 14 21.09 13.22 -2.92
C ILE A 14 22.55 13.26 -3.38
N VAL A 15 23.48 13.34 -2.43
CA VAL A 15 24.91 13.17 -2.66
C VAL A 15 25.41 12.10 -1.68
N CYS A 16 26.18 11.13 -2.18
CA CYS A 16 26.75 10.06 -1.37
C CYS A 16 28.15 9.69 -1.87
N ASP A 17 29.02 9.30 -0.96
CA ASP A 17 30.38 8.86 -1.28
C ASP A 17 30.44 7.39 -1.74
N ALA A 18 29.44 6.59 -1.37
CA ALA A 18 29.36 5.18 -1.67
C ALA A 18 27.92 4.70 -1.87
N LEU A 19 27.76 3.65 -2.69
CA LEU A 19 26.49 2.96 -2.91
C LEU A 19 26.64 1.47 -2.60
N LEU A 20 25.72 0.94 -1.79
CA LEU A 20 25.62 -0.48 -1.51
C LEU A 20 24.53 -1.10 -2.40
N ASP A 21 24.93 -1.93 -3.36
CA ASP A 21 23.99 -2.65 -4.21
C ASP A 21 23.57 -3.99 -3.58
N LEU A 22 22.28 -4.09 -3.23
CA LEU A 22 21.67 -5.28 -2.65
C LEU A 22 21.23 -6.32 -3.70
N THR A 23 21.38 -6.03 -4.99
CA THR A 23 20.84 -6.88 -6.07
C THR A 23 21.44 -8.29 -6.09
N GLY A 24 22.65 -8.48 -5.57
CA GLY A 24 23.30 -9.79 -5.46
C GLY A 24 22.81 -10.67 -4.33
N LEU A 25 22.07 -10.13 -3.36
CA LEU A 25 21.64 -10.86 -2.16
C LEU A 25 20.36 -11.66 -2.46
N ALA A 26 20.49 -12.98 -2.53
CA ALA A 26 19.39 -13.89 -2.85
C ALA A 26 18.41 -14.02 -1.67
N GLU A 27 18.90 -13.91 -0.44
CA GLU A 27 18.14 -13.98 0.81
C GLU A 27 17.14 -12.83 0.98
N LEU A 28 17.33 -11.72 0.27
CA LEU A 28 16.41 -10.57 0.29
C LEU A 28 15.29 -10.71 -0.76
N LYS A 29 15.24 -11.82 -1.50
CA LYS A 29 14.28 -12.07 -2.58
C LYS A 29 13.41 -13.28 -2.26
N GLY A 30 12.38 -13.46 -3.08
CA GLY A 30 11.49 -14.60 -3.02
C GLY A 30 10.19 -14.30 -2.29
N ILE A 31 9.20 -15.13 -2.60
CA ILE A 31 7.87 -15.09 -2.02
C ILE A 31 7.56 -16.52 -1.56
N ARG A 32 7.24 -16.70 -0.28
CA ARG A 32 6.94 -18.01 0.29
C ARG A 32 5.87 -17.91 1.36
N LEU A 33 5.10 -18.98 1.51
CA LEU A 33 4.17 -19.15 2.62
C LEU A 33 4.87 -19.90 3.75
N ALA A 34 4.83 -19.35 4.96
CA ALA A 34 5.34 -19.98 6.18
C ALA A 34 4.21 -20.04 7.21
N GLY A 35 3.57 -21.20 7.33
CA GLY A 35 2.35 -21.34 8.13
C GLY A 35 1.24 -20.42 7.60
N SER A 36 0.74 -19.52 8.45
CA SER A 36 -0.27 -18.51 8.11
C SER A 36 0.33 -17.15 7.70
N THR A 37 1.63 -17.07 7.42
CA THR A 37 2.30 -15.81 7.05
C THR A 37 2.90 -15.90 5.66
N LEU A 38 2.47 -15.02 4.76
CA LEU A 38 3.11 -14.81 3.47
C LEU A 38 4.34 -13.90 3.70
N ARG A 39 5.50 -14.38 3.26
CA ARG A 39 6.77 -13.67 3.40
C ARG A 39 7.24 -13.22 2.03
N ILE A 40 7.51 -11.94 1.88
CA ILE A 40 7.96 -11.32 0.63
C ILE A 40 9.30 -10.63 0.88
N GLY A 41 10.36 -11.08 0.23
CA GLY A 41 11.67 -10.46 0.32
C GLY A 41 11.63 -8.98 -0.10
N ALA A 42 12.35 -8.12 0.61
CA ALA A 42 12.34 -6.67 0.36
C ALA A 42 12.85 -6.29 -1.04
N MET A 43 13.70 -7.14 -1.64
CA MET A 43 14.23 -7.00 -2.99
C MET A 43 13.34 -7.66 -4.06
N GLU A 44 12.17 -8.18 -3.71
CA GLU A 44 11.22 -8.68 -4.70
C GLU A 44 10.65 -7.52 -5.52
N THR A 45 10.64 -7.68 -6.83
CA THR A 45 10.22 -6.63 -7.75
C THR A 45 8.71 -6.59 -7.90
N PHE A 46 8.16 -5.43 -8.23
CA PHE A 46 6.72 -5.30 -8.46
C PHE A 46 6.22 -6.18 -9.62
N ALA A 47 7.04 -6.42 -10.64
CA ALA A 47 6.69 -7.34 -11.72
C ALA A 47 6.47 -8.77 -11.22
N ARG A 48 7.31 -9.22 -10.30
CA ARG A 48 7.19 -10.55 -9.70
C ARG A 48 6.03 -10.63 -8.72
N ILE A 49 5.85 -9.62 -7.87
CA ILE A 49 4.72 -9.55 -6.92
C ILE A 49 3.38 -9.59 -7.67
N ALA A 50 3.25 -8.81 -8.76
CA ALA A 50 2.01 -8.71 -9.53
C ALA A 50 1.55 -10.03 -10.16
N THR A 51 2.48 -10.97 -10.39
CA THR A 51 2.21 -12.23 -11.12
C THR A 51 2.47 -13.48 -10.27
N ASN A 52 2.87 -13.32 -9.01
CA ASN A 52 3.19 -14.44 -8.15
C ASN A 52 1.91 -15.18 -7.70
N PRO A 53 1.83 -16.51 -7.88
CA PRO A 53 0.63 -17.28 -7.51
C PRO A 53 0.21 -17.13 -6.05
N LEU A 54 1.15 -17.09 -5.11
CA LEU A 54 0.84 -16.94 -3.68
C LEU A 54 0.28 -15.54 -3.37
N VAL A 55 0.81 -14.50 -4.01
CA VAL A 55 0.28 -13.13 -3.85
C VAL A 55 -1.10 -13.02 -4.48
N LEU A 56 -1.30 -13.56 -5.69
CA LEU A 56 -2.61 -13.56 -6.34
C LEU A 56 -3.66 -14.31 -5.51
N GLN A 57 -3.28 -15.41 -4.88
CA GLN A 57 -4.17 -16.22 -4.06
C GLN A 57 -4.50 -15.56 -2.70
N HIS A 58 -3.50 -15.00 -2.01
CA HIS A 58 -3.65 -14.59 -0.62
C HIS A 58 -3.72 -13.07 -0.41
N CYS A 59 -3.21 -12.29 -1.34
CA CYS A 59 -3.10 -10.83 -1.25
C CYS A 59 -3.38 -10.15 -2.60
N PRO A 60 -4.51 -10.41 -3.28
CA PRO A 60 -4.78 -9.91 -4.63
C PRO A 60 -4.73 -8.37 -4.74
N SER A 61 -5.10 -7.63 -3.69
CA SER A 61 -4.95 -6.17 -3.67
C SER A 61 -3.50 -5.70 -3.78
N LEU A 62 -2.54 -6.45 -3.23
CA LEU A 62 -1.11 -6.17 -3.37
C LEU A 62 -0.62 -6.49 -4.78
N ALA A 63 -1.11 -7.58 -5.39
CA ALA A 63 -0.81 -7.88 -6.79
C ALA A 63 -1.35 -6.80 -7.74
N GLU A 64 -2.58 -6.34 -7.51
CA GLU A 64 -3.19 -5.22 -8.24
C GLU A 64 -2.38 -3.93 -8.08
N ALA A 65 -2.01 -3.56 -6.85
CA ALA A 65 -1.17 -2.40 -6.58
C ALA A 65 0.18 -2.49 -7.31
N ALA A 66 0.85 -3.64 -7.19
CA ALA A 66 2.13 -3.91 -7.86
C ALA A 66 2.02 -3.81 -9.38
N SER A 67 0.94 -4.29 -9.98
CA SER A 67 0.70 -4.23 -11.44
C SER A 67 0.57 -2.80 -11.96
N GLN A 68 0.16 -1.86 -11.11
CA GLN A 68 -0.10 -0.45 -11.44
C GLN A 68 1.05 0.50 -11.09
N VAL A 69 2.15 -0.01 -10.51
CA VAL A 69 3.37 0.77 -10.27
C VAL A 69 4.03 1.08 -11.62
N GLY A 70 4.25 2.37 -11.91
CA GLY A 70 5.06 2.83 -13.04
C GLY A 70 4.81 2.14 -14.39
N ALA A 71 5.88 2.05 -15.19
CA ALA A 71 5.93 1.28 -16.44
C ALA A 71 6.32 -0.18 -16.17
N PRO A 72 6.10 -1.12 -17.10
CA PRO A 72 6.71 -2.45 -17.03
C PRO A 72 8.22 -2.43 -16.73
N GLN A 73 8.97 -1.51 -17.33
CA GLN A 73 10.41 -1.33 -17.12
C GLN A 73 10.73 -0.91 -15.68
N VAL A 74 9.90 -0.02 -15.12
CA VAL A 74 10.01 0.38 -13.71
C VAL A 74 9.70 -0.83 -12.82
N ARG A 75 8.62 -1.57 -13.06
CA ARG A 75 8.23 -2.75 -12.25
C ARG A 75 9.25 -3.87 -12.27
N ASN A 76 9.99 -4.02 -13.36
CA ASN A 76 11.06 -5.01 -13.48
C ASN A 76 12.28 -4.69 -12.59
N ARG A 77 12.40 -3.44 -12.10
CA ARG A 77 13.53 -3.01 -11.25
C ARG A 77 13.11 -2.52 -9.87
N ALA A 78 11.97 -1.86 -9.76
CA ALA A 78 11.44 -1.32 -8.52
C ALA A 78 11.01 -2.45 -7.59
N THR A 79 11.45 -2.35 -6.34
CA THR A 79 11.29 -3.37 -5.30
C THR A 79 10.34 -2.88 -4.22
N VAL A 80 9.59 -3.77 -3.58
CA VAL A 80 8.66 -3.41 -2.50
C VAL A 80 9.38 -2.75 -1.31
N GLY A 81 10.55 -3.26 -0.91
CA GLY A 81 11.37 -2.67 0.16
C GLY A 81 11.82 -1.26 -0.17
N GLY A 82 12.31 -1.06 -1.40
CA GLY A 82 12.65 0.27 -1.91
C GLY A 82 11.46 1.24 -1.92
N ASN A 83 10.24 0.79 -2.24
CA ASN A 83 9.06 1.65 -2.25
C ASN A 83 8.67 2.10 -0.83
N VAL A 84 8.71 1.21 0.15
CA VAL A 84 8.44 1.54 1.56
C VAL A 84 9.54 2.41 2.14
N ALA A 85 10.81 2.08 1.89
CA ALA A 85 11.95 2.89 2.36
C ALA A 85 11.97 4.30 1.73
N ASN A 86 11.55 4.45 0.47
CA ASN A 86 11.41 5.76 -0.16
C ASN A 86 10.32 6.62 0.51
N ALA A 87 9.33 6.00 1.16
CA ALA A 87 8.30 6.69 1.95
C ALA A 87 7.54 7.80 1.19
N ALA A 88 7.41 7.65 -0.13
CA ALA A 88 6.70 8.60 -0.96
C ALA A 88 5.21 8.60 -0.62
N ALA A 89 4.60 9.78 -0.46
CA ALA A 89 3.17 9.88 -0.16
C ALA A 89 2.26 9.22 -1.22
N ALA A 90 2.77 9.05 -2.44
CA ALA A 90 2.08 8.39 -3.56
C ALA A 90 2.57 6.95 -3.82
N GLY A 91 3.29 6.32 -2.88
CA GLY A 91 3.76 4.94 -3.00
C GLY A 91 2.59 3.95 -3.06
N ASP A 92 2.42 3.27 -4.20
CA ASP A 92 1.23 2.45 -4.46
C ASP A 92 1.13 1.18 -3.62
N SER A 93 2.26 0.61 -3.21
CA SER A 93 2.23 -0.60 -2.39
C SER A 93 1.88 -0.34 -0.93
N ILE A 94 2.06 0.89 -0.44
CA ILE A 94 1.93 1.21 0.97
C ILE A 94 0.49 1.03 1.46
N PRO A 95 -0.57 1.58 0.79
CA PRO A 95 -1.94 1.30 1.20
C PRO A 95 -2.31 -0.19 1.16
N ALA A 96 -1.85 -0.93 0.15
CA ALA A 96 -2.11 -2.37 0.07
C ALA A 96 -1.44 -3.13 1.22
N LEU A 97 -0.20 -2.79 1.57
CA LEU A 97 0.49 -3.38 2.72
C LEU A 97 -0.20 -3.03 4.05
N LEU A 98 -0.67 -1.79 4.20
CA LEU A 98 -1.41 -1.35 5.39
C LEU A 98 -2.74 -2.09 5.56
N SER A 99 -3.52 -2.27 4.49
CA SER A 99 -4.80 -3.00 4.57
C SER A 99 -4.63 -4.51 4.78
N LEU A 100 -3.41 -5.02 4.61
CA LEU A 100 -3.06 -6.41 4.84
C LEU A 100 -2.38 -6.65 6.21
N ASP A 101 -2.28 -5.61 7.05
CA ASP A 101 -1.53 -5.64 8.32
C ASP A 101 -0.08 -6.13 8.15
N ALA A 102 0.55 -5.73 7.03
CA ALA A 102 1.92 -6.12 6.75
C ALA A 102 2.89 -5.52 7.76
N ARG A 103 3.87 -6.32 8.17
CA ARG A 103 4.98 -5.90 9.02
C ARG A 103 6.29 -5.98 8.23
N ALA A 104 7.16 -4.99 8.37
CA ALA A 104 8.50 -5.00 7.82
C ALA A 104 9.47 -5.60 8.85
N VAL A 105 10.31 -6.53 8.41
CA VAL A 105 11.47 -6.99 9.18
C VAL A 105 12.63 -6.07 8.85
N ILE A 106 13.17 -5.42 9.86
CA ILE A 106 14.28 -4.46 9.76
C ILE A 106 15.47 -5.08 10.48
N ALA A 107 16.53 -5.37 9.74
CA ALA A 107 17.74 -6.00 10.25
C ALA A 107 18.89 -5.00 10.33
N ARG A 108 19.76 -5.25 11.30
CA ARG A 108 21.09 -4.66 11.45
C ARG A 108 22.05 -5.74 11.95
N LYS A 109 23.34 -5.42 12.08
CA LYS A 109 24.37 -6.38 12.51
C LYS A 109 24.06 -7.07 13.85
N THR A 110 23.40 -6.37 14.78
CA THR A 110 23.13 -6.86 16.14
C THR A 110 21.78 -7.56 16.30
N GLY A 111 20.98 -7.69 15.24
CA GLY A 111 19.68 -8.37 15.29
C GLY A 111 18.66 -7.76 14.33
N ALA A 112 17.40 -8.17 14.50
CA ALA A 112 16.28 -7.67 13.71
C ALA A 112 15.10 -7.28 14.59
N ARG A 113 14.28 -6.36 14.09
CA ARG A 113 13.01 -5.94 14.70
C ARG A 113 11.90 -5.98 13.67
N GLU A 114 10.67 -6.12 14.13
CA GLU A 114 9.48 -6.08 13.29
C GLU A 114 8.69 -4.81 13.60
N LEU A 115 8.27 -4.08 12.56
CA LEU A 115 7.39 -2.92 12.69
C LEU A 115 6.22 -3.03 11.71
N SER A 116 5.06 -2.46 12.06
CA SER A 116 4.01 -2.29 11.07
C SER A 116 4.52 -1.41 9.93
N VAL A 117 4.06 -1.62 8.69
CA VAL A 117 4.45 -0.76 7.57
C VAL A 117 4.09 0.72 7.83
N GLY A 118 3.03 0.98 8.60
CA GLY A 118 2.66 2.33 9.03
C GLY A 118 3.69 2.99 9.95
N ASP A 119 4.30 2.21 10.84
CA ASP A 119 5.34 2.72 11.75
C ASP A 119 6.69 2.93 11.07
N VAL A 120 6.92 2.26 9.92
CA VAL A 120 8.12 2.49 9.11
C VAL A 120 8.06 3.85 8.42
N VAL A 121 6.89 4.27 7.93
CA VAL A 121 6.69 5.49 7.14
C VAL A 121 6.20 6.62 8.04
N ILE A 122 7.15 7.38 8.60
CA ILE A 122 6.88 8.40 9.63
C ILE A 122 6.65 9.82 9.08
N GLY A 123 6.72 10.01 7.75
CA GLY A 123 6.48 11.31 7.13
C GLY A 123 6.65 11.30 5.61
N LEU A 124 6.44 12.47 5.00
CA LEU A 124 6.65 12.63 3.56
C LEU A 124 8.11 12.38 3.20
N ASN A 125 8.38 11.31 2.45
CA ASN A 125 9.73 10.84 2.09
C ASN A 125 10.62 10.61 3.33
N ARG A 126 10.02 10.23 4.46
CA ARG A 126 10.73 9.95 5.72
C ARG A 126 10.32 8.61 6.28
N ASN A 127 11.33 7.83 6.67
CA ASN A 127 11.16 6.55 7.34
C ASN A 127 11.91 6.54 8.68
N CYS A 128 11.70 5.50 9.49
CA CYS A 128 12.33 5.32 10.81
C CYS A 128 13.63 4.47 10.79
N LEU A 129 14.19 4.16 9.61
CA LEU A 129 15.39 3.33 9.51
C LEU A 129 16.62 4.10 10.00
N ALA A 130 17.43 3.46 10.83
CA ALA A 130 18.75 3.96 11.16
C ALA A 130 19.73 3.74 9.97
N PRO A 131 20.86 4.45 9.91
CA PRO A 131 21.82 4.32 8.81
C PRO A 131 22.41 2.91 8.61
N ASP A 132 22.42 2.07 9.65
CA ASP A 132 22.91 0.70 9.63
C ASP A 132 21.79 -0.37 9.54
N GLU A 133 20.55 0.07 9.31
CA GLU A 133 19.38 -0.79 9.17
C GLU A 133 18.97 -0.98 7.70
N LEU A 134 18.44 -2.17 7.39
CA LEU A 134 17.83 -2.47 6.10
C LEU A 134 16.55 -3.28 6.28
N ILE A 135 15.54 -3.02 5.45
CA ILE A 135 14.34 -3.85 5.37
C ILE A 135 14.71 -5.15 4.64
N THR A 136 14.54 -6.30 5.28
CA THR A 136 14.89 -7.60 4.70
C THR A 136 13.70 -8.30 4.03
N GLU A 137 12.52 -8.22 4.64
CA GLU A 137 11.30 -8.84 4.14
C GLU A 137 10.05 -8.19 4.74
N PHE A 138 8.89 -8.53 4.16
CA PHE A 138 7.57 -8.20 4.65
C PHE A 138 6.84 -9.47 5.08
N LEU A 139 6.24 -9.42 6.26
CA LEU A 139 5.42 -10.46 6.85
C LEU A 139 3.96 -10.06 6.74
N ILE A 140 3.18 -10.81 5.97
CA ILE A 140 1.77 -10.53 5.73
C ILE A 140 0.93 -11.68 6.31
N PRO A 141 0.09 -11.43 7.34
CA PRO A 141 -0.79 -12.46 7.87
C PRO A 141 -1.84 -12.86 6.81
N VAL A 142 -1.86 -14.13 6.45
CA VAL A 142 -2.86 -14.70 5.54
C VAL A 142 -4.11 -15.03 6.33
N ARG A 143 -5.19 -14.31 6.03
CA ARG A 143 -6.51 -14.53 6.60
C ARG A 143 -7.44 -15.12 5.54
N LYS A 144 -8.18 -16.16 5.91
CA LYS A 144 -9.14 -16.82 5.00
C LYS A 144 -10.36 -15.94 4.78
N ASN A 145 -11.09 -16.20 3.70
CA ASN A 145 -12.41 -15.62 3.40
C ASN A 145 -12.43 -14.09 3.34
N ARG A 146 -11.31 -13.46 2.99
CA ARG A 146 -11.27 -12.02 2.76
C ARG A 146 -11.49 -11.68 1.30
N ARG A 147 -12.26 -10.64 1.07
CA ARG A 147 -12.39 -9.97 -0.22
C ARG A 147 -11.55 -8.70 -0.18
N MET A 148 -10.88 -8.40 -1.28
CA MET A 148 -9.93 -7.29 -1.33
C MET A 148 -10.09 -6.52 -2.63
N ALA A 149 -9.80 -5.23 -2.58
CA ALA A 149 -9.79 -4.36 -3.74
C ALA A 149 -8.66 -3.34 -3.62
N PHE A 150 -8.01 -3.02 -4.73
CA PHE A 150 -7.12 -1.87 -4.83
C PHE A 150 -7.60 -0.94 -5.95
N GLU A 151 -7.65 0.35 -5.64
CA GLU A 151 -8.07 1.40 -6.56
C GLU A 151 -7.00 2.48 -6.62
N LYS A 152 -6.73 2.98 -7.84
CA LYS A 152 -5.76 4.04 -8.08
C LYS A 152 -6.28 5.04 -9.09
N ILE A 153 -6.19 6.31 -8.74
CA ILE A 153 -6.52 7.43 -9.62
C ILE A 153 -5.25 8.18 -9.99
N GLY A 154 -4.90 8.12 -11.27
CA GLY A 154 -3.83 8.90 -11.89
C GLY A 154 -4.37 9.87 -12.94
N ARG A 155 -3.50 10.71 -13.52
CA ARG A 155 -3.86 11.55 -14.69
C ARG A 155 -4.05 10.75 -15.99
N ARG A 156 -3.54 9.52 -16.02
CA ARG A 156 -3.56 8.58 -17.16
C ARG A 156 -3.63 7.15 -16.62
N ARG A 157 -4.15 6.22 -17.41
CA ARG A 157 -4.35 4.80 -17.01
C ARG A 157 -3.03 4.06 -16.74
N ALA A 158 -1.94 4.44 -17.40
CA ALA A 158 -0.60 3.88 -17.21
C ALA A 158 0.42 5.00 -16.96
N LEU A 159 1.53 4.71 -16.28
CA LEU A 159 2.62 5.67 -16.03
C LEU A 159 2.20 6.91 -15.22
N ALA A 160 1.17 6.81 -14.39
CA ALA A 160 0.74 7.94 -13.55
C ALA A 160 1.26 7.82 -12.12
N ILE A 161 1.78 8.93 -11.60
CA ILE A 161 1.89 9.16 -10.17
C ILE A 161 0.47 9.21 -9.61
N SER A 162 0.23 8.46 -8.55
CA SER A 162 -1.07 8.38 -7.90
C SER A 162 -1.47 9.73 -7.32
N ARG A 163 -2.64 10.22 -7.71
CA ARG A 163 -3.29 11.34 -7.05
C ARG A 163 -4.00 10.87 -5.79
N ILE A 164 -4.55 9.65 -5.85
CA ILE A 164 -5.14 8.87 -4.76
C ILE A 164 -4.91 7.39 -5.08
N ASN A 165 -4.58 6.61 -4.06
CA ASN A 165 -4.62 5.16 -4.09
C ASN A 165 -5.27 4.65 -2.80
N LEU A 166 -6.02 3.56 -2.88
CA LEU A 166 -6.81 3.03 -1.78
C LEU A 166 -6.85 1.50 -1.85
N ALA A 167 -6.75 0.86 -0.70
CA ALA A 167 -6.87 -0.58 -0.58
C ALA A 167 -7.91 -0.93 0.50
N VAL A 168 -8.76 -1.91 0.19
CA VAL A 168 -9.70 -2.52 1.14
C VAL A 168 -9.39 -4.00 1.28
N SER A 169 -9.48 -4.51 2.49
CA SER A 169 -9.45 -5.94 2.81
C SER A 169 -10.52 -6.22 3.85
N ALA A 170 -11.54 -7.00 3.52
CA ALA A 170 -12.70 -7.23 4.38
C ALA A 170 -13.07 -8.72 4.48
N ALA A 171 -13.46 -9.16 5.68
CA ALA A 171 -14.17 -10.40 5.90
C ALA A 171 -15.68 -10.11 6.00
N LEU A 172 -16.48 -10.88 5.29
CA LEU A 172 -17.94 -10.71 5.24
C LEU A 172 -18.62 -12.02 5.66
N ASP A 173 -19.66 -11.91 6.49
CA ASP A 173 -20.64 -12.96 6.76
C ASP A 173 -22.00 -12.53 6.23
N GLN A 174 -22.55 -13.24 5.25
CA GLN A 174 -23.84 -12.93 4.61
C GLN A 174 -24.00 -11.43 4.24
N ASN A 175 -22.95 -10.82 3.69
CA ASN A 175 -22.81 -9.39 3.34
C ASN A 175 -22.57 -8.42 4.51
N ARG A 176 -22.56 -8.89 5.76
CA ARG A 176 -22.20 -8.09 6.94
C ARG A 176 -20.71 -8.07 7.15
N VAL A 177 -20.14 -6.89 7.41
CA VAL A 177 -18.71 -6.73 7.65
C VAL A 177 -18.35 -7.26 9.05
N GLU A 178 -17.56 -8.33 9.11
CA GLU A 178 -17.03 -8.86 10.37
C GLU A 178 -15.71 -8.16 10.76
N ASP A 179 -14.87 -7.91 9.77
CA ASP A 179 -13.59 -7.23 9.93
C ASP A 179 -13.23 -6.51 8.62
N ILE A 180 -12.61 -5.35 8.72
CA ILE A 180 -12.22 -4.54 7.56
C ILE A 180 -11.00 -3.69 7.86
N ALA A 181 -10.13 -3.57 6.87
CA ALA A 181 -9.05 -2.60 6.84
C ALA A 181 -9.19 -1.74 5.57
N VAL A 182 -9.21 -0.42 5.74
CA VAL A 182 -9.29 0.58 4.68
C VAL A 182 -8.07 1.48 4.79
N ALA A 183 -7.18 1.40 3.81
CA ALA A 183 -5.99 2.24 3.77
C ALA A 183 -6.00 3.15 2.55
N VAL A 184 -5.59 4.40 2.73
CA VAL A 184 -5.57 5.42 1.68
C VAL A 184 -4.22 6.11 1.63
N GLY A 185 -3.72 6.38 0.43
CA GLY A 185 -2.50 7.14 0.18
C GLY A 185 -2.73 8.35 -0.72
N ALA A 186 -1.69 9.16 -0.84
CA ALA A 186 -1.68 10.47 -1.51
C ALA A 186 -2.72 11.50 -0.99
N VAL A 187 -3.38 11.24 0.14
CA VAL A 187 -4.35 12.15 0.80
C VAL A 187 -3.93 12.53 2.23
N GLY A 188 -2.62 12.53 2.49
CA GLY A 188 -2.01 12.91 3.77
C GLY A 188 -0.54 13.30 3.59
N THR A 189 0.22 13.26 4.69
CA THR A 189 1.70 13.26 4.67
C THR A 189 2.25 11.88 4.34
N THR A 190 1.58 10.84 4.84
CA THR A 190 1.85 9.42 4.60
C THR A 190 0.56 8.73 4.14
N ALA A 191 0.66 7.47 3.70
CA ALA A 191 -0.52 6.62 3.62
C ALA A 191 -0.92 6.15 5.03
N TYR A 192 -2.22 5.99 5.28
CA TYR A 192 -2.74 5.63 6.60
C TYR A 192 -4.00 4.77 6.49
N ARG A 193 -4.30 4.03 7.57
CA ARG A 193 -5.59 3.37 7.76
C ARG A 193 -6.64 4.38 8.21
N VAL A 194 -7.87 4.25 7.72
CA VAL A 194 -8.98 5.15 8.00
C VAL A 194 -9.89 4.49 9.05
N ALA A 195 -9.41 4.48 10.30
CA ALA A 195 -10.04 3.76 11.40
C ALA A 195 -11.52 4.13 11.58
N GLU A 196 -11.87 5.41 11.41
CA GLU A 196 -13.25 5.87 11.57
C GLU A 196 -14.19 5.26 10.51
N VAL A 197 -13.70 5.01 9.29
CA VAL A 197 -14.45 4.30 8.24
C VAL A 197 -14.55 2.81 8.54
N GLU A 198 -13.47 2.22 9.05
CA GLU A 198 -13.45 0.81 9.45
C GLU A 198 -14.48 0.55 10.57
N GLU A 199 -14.42 1.35 11.65
CA GLU A 199 -15.35 1.30 12.78
C GLU A 199 -16.81 1.51 12.35
N PHE A 200 -17.06 2.44 11.42
CA PHE A 200 -18.41 2.68 10.91
C PHE A 200 -18.99 1.47 10.17
N LEU A 201 -18.16 0.71 9.46
CA LEU A 201 -18.58 -0.39 8.60
C LEU A 201 -18.74 -1.71 9.36
N ILE A 202 -17.95 -1.94 10.42
CA ILE A 202 -18.02 -3.17 11.22
C ILE A 202 -19.45 -3.41 11.72
N GLY A 203 -19.93 -4.63 11.53
CA GLY A 203 -21.28 -5.07 11.91
C GLY A 203 -22.39 -4.61 10.96
N LYS A 204 -22.12 -3.84 9.91
CA LYS A 204 -23.12 -3.40 8.93
C LYS A 204 -23.08 -4.21 7.63
N PRO A 205 -24.23 -4.37 6.94
CA PRO A 205 -24.23 -4.89 5.59
C PRO A 205 -23.64 -3.87 4.61
N LEU A 206 -22.90 -4.32 3.59
CA LEU A 206 -22.46 -3.46 2.49
C LEU A 206 -23.63 -3.24 1.51
N THR A 207 -24.63 -2.44 1.89
CA THR A 207 -25.66 -1.93 0.98
C THR A 207 -25.23 -0.62 0.34
N GLN A 208 -25.89 -0.21 -0.73
CA GLN A 208 -25.62 1.06 -1.41
C GLN A 208 -25.67 2.26 -0.45
N GLU A 209 -26.65 2.30 0.45
CA GLU A 209 -26.81 3.37 1.43
C GLU A 209 -25.64 3.41 2.42
N VAL A 210 -25.25 2.26 2.97
CA VAL A 210 -24.11 2.15 3.90
C VAL A 210 -22.79 2.54 3.22
N ILE A 211 -22.60 2.14 1.96
CA ILE A 211 -21.42 2.51 1.17
C ILE A 211 -21.39 4.03 0.94
N GLN A 212 -22.52 4.66 0.62
CA GLN A 212 -22.60 6.12 0.43
C GLN A 212 -22.33 6.90 1.72
N GLU A 213 -22.80 6.40 2.87
CA GLU A 213 -22.48 6.98 4.17
C GLU A 213 -20.99 6.86 4.51
N ALA A 214 -20.38 5.72 4.25
CA ALA A 214 -18.93 5.51 4.41
C ALA A 214 -18.11 6.44 3.49
N ALA A 215 -18.54 6.62 2.24
CA ALA A 215 -17.94 7.56 1.30
C ALA A 215 -18.06 9.01 1.80
N SER A 216 -19.22 9.38 2.36
CA SER A 216 -19.43 10.70 2.97
C SER A 216 -18.55 10.93 4.20
N LEU A 217 -18.27 9.87 4.98
CA LEU A 217 -17.33 9.93 6.09
C LEU A 217 -15.88 10.11 5.60
N MET A 218 -15.46 9.37 4.56
CA MET A 218 -14.16 9.54 3.91
C MET A 218 -13.96 10.97 3.38
N ASP A 219 -14.98 11.58 2.77
CA ASP A 219 -14.95 12.99 2.32
C ASP A 219 -14.59 13.94 3.47
N ARG A 220 -15.25 13.79 4.64
CA ARG A 220 -14.98 14.63 5.82
C ARG A 220 -13.57 14.44 6.36
N ILE A 221 -13.13 13.18 6.50
CA ILE A 221 -11.80 12.85 7.03
C ILE A 221 -10.70 13.42 6.14
N VAL A 222 -10.81 13.22 4.82
CA VAL A 222 -9.81 13.75 3.88
C VAL A 222 -9.84 15.27 3.83
N ALA A 223 -11.01 15.91 3.96
CA ALA A 223 -11.10 17.36 4.06
C ALA A 223 -10.35 17.91 5.27
N GLN A 224 -10.45 17.23 6.42
CA GLN A 224 -9.73 17.59 7.64
C GLN A 224 -8.22 17.36 7.50
N ASN A 225 -7.80 16.17 7.02
CA ASN A 225 -6.39 15.81 6.88
C ASN A 225 -5.63 16.67 5.85
N LEU A 226 -6.34 17.24 4.88
CA LEU A 226 -5.77 18.14 3.88
C LEU A 226 -6.12 19.62 4.14
N LYS A 227 -6.63 19.99 5.32
CA LYS A 227 -7.04 21.36 5.63
C LYS A 227 -5.95 22.37 5.23
N GLY A 228 -6.32 23.38 4.44
CA GLY A 228 -5.41 24.41 3.93
C GLY A 228 -4.64 24.08 2.65
N ARG A 229 -4.71 22.84 2.13
CA ARG A 229 -4.09 22.49 0.83
C ARG A 229 -5.02 22.84 -0.34
N SER A 230 -4.46 23.39 -1.42
CA SER A 230 -5.23 23.73 -2.63
C SER A 230 -5.89 22.50 -3.30
N THR A 231 -5.33 21.31 -3.09
CA THR A 231 -5.87 20.06 -3.67
C THR A 231 -7.08 19.48 -2.93
N THR A 232 -7.45 20.03 -1.78
CA THR A 232 -8.50 19.48 -0.89
C THR A 232 -9.87 19.34 -1.54
N PRO A 233 -10.41 20.37 -2.25
CA PRO A 233 -11.74 20.26 -2.86
C PRO A 233 -11.86 19.08 -3.83
N TYR A 234 -10.78 18.79 -4.56
CA TYR A 234 -10.71 17.64 -5.47
C TYR A 234 -10.48 16.33 -4.72
N LYS A 235 -9.43 16.24 -3.89
CA LYS A 235 -9.00 14.97 -3.29
C LYS A 235 -10.04 14.36 -2.36
N ARG A 236 -10.79 15.18 -1.62
CA ARG A 236 -11.85 14.69 -0.71
C ARG A 236 -12.97 13.96 -1.45
N LYS A 237 -13.41 14.48 -2.60
CA LYS A 237 -14.47 13.90 -3.43
C LYS A 237 -14.00 12.64 -4.15
N ILE A 238 -12.76 12.65 -4.67
CA ILE A 238 -12.21 11.47 -5.33
C ILE A 238 -11.92 10.35 -4.32
N ALA A 239 -11.45 10.66 -3.11
CA ALA A 239 -11.26 9.63 -2.08
C ALA A 239 -12.57 8.93 -1.72
N ALA A 240 -13.65 9.70 -1.56
CA ALA A 240 -14.99 9.16 -1.32
C ALA A 240 -15.47 8.25 -2.46
N ALA A 241 -15.39 8.71 -3.71
CA ALA A 241 -15.80 7.92 -4.88
C ALA A 241 -14.94 6.65 -5.08
N VAL A 242 -13.65 6.73 -4.77
CA VAL A 242 -12.73 5.59 -4.82
C VAL A 242 -13.06 4.56 -3.74
N LEU A 243 -13.40 5.01 -2.52
CA LEU A 243 -13.85 4.13 -1.45
C LEU A 243 -15.15 3.42 -1.85
N GLU A 244 -16.14 4.15 -2.36
CA GLU A 244 -17.40 3.59 -2.85
C GLU A 244 -17.15 2.47 -3.87
N ARG A 245 -16.34 2.75 -4.89
CA ARG A 245 -15.97 1.76 -5.91
C ARG A 245 -15.28 0.52 -5.32
N ALA A 246 -14.36 0.71 -4.37
CA ALA A 246 -13.67 -0.40 -3.72
C ALA A 246 -14.61 -1.26 -2.86
N LEU A 247 -15.55 -0.63 -2.14
CA LEU A 247 -16.53 -1.35 -1.31
C LEU A 247 -17.54 -2.13 -2.17
N LEU A 248 -17.97 -1.59 -3.32
CA LEU A 248 -18.83 -2.31 -4.28
C LEU A 248 -18.15 -3.59 -4.81
N ARG A 249 -16.85 -3.51 -5.16
CA ARG A 249 -16.07 -4.70 -5.55
C ARG A 249 -16.00 -5.74 -4.43
N VAL A 250 -15.82 -5.28 -3.19
CA VAL A 250 -15.79 -6.14 -2.01
C VAL A 250 -17.18 -6.77 -1.75
N ALA A 251 -18.27 -6.03 -1.94
CA ALA A 251 -19.64 -6.55 -1.84
C ALA A 251 -19.93 -7.62 -2.93
N GLY A 252 -19.16 -7.63 -4.02
CA GLY A 252 -19.29 -8.57 -5.13
C GLY A 252 -20.15 -8.03 -6.27
N GLU A 253 -20.36 -6.71 -6.31
CA GLU A 253 -21.07 -6.05 -7.39
C GLU A 253 -20.17 -5.92 -8.64
N VAL A 254 -20.78 -6.16 -9.81
CA VAL A 254 -20.11 -5.93 -11.09
C VAL A 254 -20.15 -4.44 -11.38
N LEU A 255 -19.02 -3.77 -11.22
CA LEU A 255 -18.87 -2.38 -11.61
C LEU A 255 -18.99 -2.23 -13.14
N PRO A 256 -19.71 -1.20 -13.63
CA PRO A 256 -19.68 -0.84 -15.06
C PRO A 256 -18.31 -0.33 -15.53
#